data_AF-A0A956QKI3-F1
#
_entry.id   AF-A0A956QKI3-F1
#
_cell.length_a   1.000
_cell.length_b   1.000
_cell.length_c   1.000
_cell.angle_alpha   90.00
_cell.angle_beta   90.00
_cell.angle_gamma   90.00
#
_symmetry.space_group_name_H-M   'P 1'
#
loop_
_entity.id
_entity.type
_entity.pdbx_description
1 polymer ?
#
loop_
_entity_poly.entity_id
_entity_poly.type
_entity_poly.pdbx_seq_one_letter_code
_entity_poly.pdbx_strand_id
1 'polypeptide(L)'
;ESALDSEGETLLKNLHDLLQDDQIGKSLRNEVVGWTITHLAYPERSFAQVPHKGTCAATVVAMDQIEENPAELVRIIEGLAAKPRQVKLSNGEVLERGVGATAYASGTGSPVEKMIQASFMDFARPEQEYTLSEDSFSDDKADTGLWPAQVERLVEAVTGEPVELRKLEDWEFQQLLDRVDQTVPTTLQWGEQKDTKHMVLATGVDKDFVYYRNPWGERSDDDSLKDQGRERLQEGRERMPRRLFLERLDYAVQPEGWRGTPEKQPGLWQRFLDWW
;
A
#
# COMPACT_ATOMS: atom_id res chain seq x y z
N GLU A 1 -8.64 8.64 18.97
CA GLU A 1 -8.81 7.27 19.49
C GLU A 1 -7.99 6.35 18.59
N SER A 2 -7.47 5.22 19.08
CA SER A 2 -6.79 4.27 18.19
C SER A 2 -7.80 3.73 17.19
N ALA A 3 -7.45 3.65 15.90
CA ALA A 3 -8.27 2.96 14.91
C ALA A 3 -8.60 1.54 15.42
N LEU A 4 -9.87 1.15 15.29
CA LEU A 4 -10.35 -0.20 15.57
C LEU A 4 -10.23 -1.03 14.30
N ASP A 5 -10.06 -2.33 14.45
CA ASP A 5 -10.19 -3.25 13.31
C ASP A 5 -11.65 -3.46 12.89
N SER A 6 -11.84 -4.27 11.84
CA SER A 6 -13.16 -4.61 11.31
C SER A 6 -14.06 -5.41 12.28
N GLU A 7 -13.50 -5.98 13.35
CA GLU A 7 -14.22 -6.70 14.41
C GLU A 7 -14.49 -5.83 15.66
N GLY A 8 -14.02 -4.58 15.65
CA GLY A 8 -14.17 -3.63 16.75
C GLY A 8 -13.10 -3.71 17.83
N GLU A 9 -12.03 -4.47 17.60
CA GLU A 9 -10.92 -4.63 18.54
C GLU A 9 -9.82 -3.57 18.31
N THR A 10 -9.06 -3.31 19.37
CA THR A 10 -8.00 -2.30 19.36
C THR A 10 -6.68 -2.86 18.86
N LEU A 11 -5.80 -2.00 18.33
CA LEU A 11 -4.42 -2.38 17.98
C LEU A 11 -3.68 -3.09 19.13
N LEU A 12 -3.83 -2.62 20.37
CA LEU A 12 -3.16 -3.22 21.53
C LEU A 12 -3.68 -4.63 21.81
N LYS A 13 -4.98 -4.87 21.64
CA LYS A 13 -5.59 -6.19 21.77
C LYS A 13 -5.06 -7.14 20.69
N ASN A 14 -5.03 -6.71 19.44
CA ASN A 14 -4.56 -7.55 18.33
C ASN A 14 -3.07 -7.90 18.46
N LEU A 15 -2.24 -6.96 18.94
CA LEU A 15 -0.83 -7.25 19.25
C LEU A 15 -0.69 -8.23 20.43
N HIS A 16 -1.57 -8.15 21.42
CA HIS A 16 -1.60 -9.09 22.53
C HIS A 16 -1.99 -10.49 22.06
N ASP A 17 -3.02 -10.60 21.23
CA ASP A 17 -3.50 -11.88 20.69
C ASP A 17 -2.45 -12.55 19.80
N LEU A 18 -1.88 -11.79 18.86
CA LEU A 18 -0.76 -12.25 18.01
C LEU A 18 0.42 -12.78 18.84
N LEU A 19 0.70 -12.19 20.00
CA LEU A 19 1.77 -12.65 20.90
C LEU A 19 1.43 -13.95 21.64
N GLN A 20 0.15 -14.17 21.96
CA GLN A 20 -0.33 -15.31 22.75
C GLN A 20 -0.84 -16.48 21.91
N ASP A 21 -1.11 -16.28 20.61
CA ASP A 21 -1.72 -17.31 19.76
C ASP A 21 -0.85 -18.57 19.65
N ASP A 22 -1.35 -19.68 20.21
CA ASP A 22 -0.70 -20.98 20.24
C ASP A 22 -0.86 -21.78 18.94
N GLN A 23 -1.70 -21.31 18.01
CA GLN A 23 -1.85 -21.85 16.68
C GLN A 23 -0.72 -21.41 15.75
N ILE A 24 0.03 -20.37 16.13
CA ILE A 24 1.28 -19.95 15.49
C ILE A 24 2.45 -20.66 16.18
N GLY A 25 3.23 -21.40 15.41
CA GLY A 25 4.44 -22.04 15.93
C GLY A 25 5.39 -21.01 16.56
N LYS A 26 5.88 -21.28 17.77
CA LYS A 26 6.63 -20.31 18.62
C LYS A 26 7.73 -19.53 17.88
N SER A 27 8.52 -20.20 17.03
CA SER A 27 9.59 -19.54 16.26
C SER A 27 9.04 -18.51 15.28
N LEU A 28 8.06 -18.91 14.47
CA LEU A 28 7.36 -18.03 13.53
C LEU A 28 6.65 -16.90 14.28
N ARG A 29 6.01 -17.19 15.43
CA ARG A 29 5.33 -16.16 16.22
C ARG A 29 6.27 -15.05 16.67
N ASN A 30 7.44 -15.41 17.19
CA ASN A 30 8.43 -14.42 17.63
C ASN A 30 8.90 -13.52 16.48
N GLU A 31 9.13 -14.10 15.30
CA GLU A 31 9.54 -13.34 14.12
C GLU A 31 8.42 -12.43 13.59
N VAL A 32 7.20 -12.96 13.46
CA VAL A 32 6.04 -12.20 13.01
C VAL A 32 5.77 -11.04 13.96
N VAL A 33 5.71 -11.28 15.28
CA VAL A 33 5.56 -10.21 16.27
C VAL A 33 6.66 -9.16 16.14
N GLY A 34 7.93 -9.58 16.06
CA GLY A 34 9.06 -8.66 15.95
C GLY A 34 8.99 -7.78 14.70
N TRP A 35 8.66 -8.36 13.56
CA TRP A 35 8.51 -7.60 12.30
C TRP A 35 7.26 -6.74 12.30
N THR A 36 6.11 -7.23 12.77
CA THR A 36 4.88 -6.44 12.91
C THR A 36 5.11 -5.20 13.76
N ILE A 37 5.74 -5.34 14.93
CA ILE A 37 6.08 -4.19 15.79
C ILE A 37 7.04 -3.23 15.06
N THR A 38 8.02 -3.77 14.34
CA THR A 38 8.97 -2.94 13.58
C THR A 38 8.26 -2.13 12.49
N HIS A 39 7.34 -2.75 11.77
CA HIS A 39 6.52 -2.14 10.72
C HIS A 39 5.58 -1.06 11.27
N LEU A 40 4.98 -1.28 12.42
CA LEU A 40 4.13 -0.29 13.08
C LEU A 40 4.92 0.89 13.67
N ALA A 41 6.12 0.62 14.21
CA ALA A 41 6.94 1.65 14.85
C ALA A 41 7.69 2.53 13.85
N TYR A 42 8.00 1.98 12.66
CA TYR A 42 8.79 2.64 11.63
C TYR A 42 8.23 2.33 10.24
N PRO A 43 6.96 2.67 9.97
CA PRO A 43 6.29 2.31 8.73
C PRO A 43 7.09 2.73 7.50
N GLU A 44 7.62 3.95 7.52
CA GLU A 44 8.29 4.63 6.41
C GLU A 44 9.50 3.88 5.84
N ARG A 45 10.24 3.16 6.69
CA ARG A 45 11.53 2.53 6.33
C ARG A 45 11.54 1.01 6.40
N SER A 46 10.61 0.43 7.15
CA SER A 46 10.75 -0.98 7.53
C SER A 46 9.87 -1.93 6.74
N PHE A 47 8.75 -1.47 6.17
CA PHE A 47 7.92 -2.27 5.28
C PHE A 47 8.23 -1.90 3.83
N ALA A 48 8.60 -2.88 3.02
CA ALA A 48 8.88 -2.69 1.61
C ALA A 48 8.47 -3.92 0.78
N GLN A 49 8.38 -3.70 -0.51
CA GLN A 49 8.19 -4.72 -1.51
C GLN A 49 9.36 -5.71 -1.43
N VAL A 50 9.06 -6.99 -1.56
CA VAL A 50 10.10 -7.99 -1.75
C VAL A 50 10.91 -7.60 -3.01
N PRO A 51 12.25 -7.53 -2.93
CA PRO A 51 13.07 -7.05 -4.04
C PRO A 51 12.85 -7.84 -5.34
N HIS A 52 12.77 -7.11 -6.45
CA HIS A 52 12.56 -7.67 -7.80
C HIS A 52 11.28 -8.49 -7.96
N LYS A 53 10.20 -8.08 -7.28
CA LYS A 53 8.87 -8.69 -7.40
C LYS A 53 7.85 -7.71 -7.98
N GLY A 54 6.84 -8.21 -8.68
CA GLY A 54 5.71 -7.44 -9.22
C GLY A 54 4.68 -6.98 -8.19
N THR A 55 4.99 -7.06 -6.89
CA THR A 55 4.02 -6.86 -5.79
C THR A 55 3.83 -5.41 -5.36
N CYS A 56 4.11 -4.43 -6.23
CA CYS A 56 4.07 -3.00 -5.88
C CYS A 56 2.69 -2.57 -5.34
N ALA A 57 1.60 -2.97 -6.00
CA ALA A 57 0.25 -2.63 -5.58
C ALA A 57 -0.11 -3.27 -4.23
N ALA A 58 0.11 -4.58 -4.07
CA ALA A 58 -0.10 -5.28 -2.81
C ALA A 58 0.71 -4.65 -1.66
N THR A 59 1.95 -4.24 -1.93
CA THR A 59 2.80 -3.56 -0.96
C THR A 59 2.23 -2.19 -0.58
N VAL A 60 1.80 -1.39 -1.55
CA VAL A 60 1.23 -0.06 -1.31
C VAL A 60 -0.08 -0.15 -0.51
N VAL A 61 -0.96 -1.11 -0.81
CA VAL A 61 -2.18 -1.32 0.00
C VAL A 61 -1.82 -1.72 1.44
N ALA A 62 -0.81 -2.57 1.63
CA ALA A 62 -0.35 -2.89 2.98
C ALA A 62 0.26 -1.68 3.70
N MET A 63 1.06 -0.87 3.02
CA MET A 63 1.60 0.38 3.59
C MET A 63 0.51 1.34 4.02
N ASP A 64 -0.52 1.52 3.18
CA ASP A 64 -1.70 2.32 3.48
C ASP A 64 -2.40 1.82 4.74
N GLN A 65 -2.60 0.50 4.88
CA GLN A 65 -3.15 -0.07 6.11
C GLN A 65 -2.27 0.11 7.34
N ILE A 66 -0.94 0.11 7.22
CA ILE A 66 -0.06 0.40 8.37
C ILE A 66 -0.32 1.81 8.90
N GLU A 67 -0.48 2.79 8.01
CA GLU A 67 -0.65 4.20 8.36
C GLU A 67 -2.09 4.48 8.84
N GLU A 68 -3.10 3.95 8.13
CA GLU A 68 -4.50 4.32 8.30
C GLU A 68 -5.30 3.38 9.19
N ASN A 69 -5.01 2.07 9.15
CA ASN A 69 -5.72 1.07 9.95
C ASN A 69 -4.79 -0.02 10.50
N PRO A 70 -3.83 0.35 11.38
CA PRO A 70 -2.85 -0.59 11.88
C PRO A 70 -3.48 -1.74 12.68
N ALA A 71 -4.63 -1.52 13.33
CA ALA A 71 -5.33 -2.57 14.07
C ALA A 71 -5.79 -3.70 13.13
N GLU A 72 -6.43 -3.34 12.01
CA GLU A 72 -6.89 -4.28 10.99
C GLU A 72 -5.73 -5.03 10.35
N LEU A 73 -4.62 -4.36 10.06
CA LEU A 73 -3.45 -5.04 9.52
C LEU A 73 -2.88 -6.09 10.47
N VAL A 74 -2.80 -5.80 11.78
CA VAL A 74 -2.32 -6.78 12.77
C VAL A 74 -3.25 -7.98 12.84
N ARG A 75 -4.57 -7.77 12.80
CA ARG A 75 -5.57 -8.84 12.76
C ARG A 75 -5.40 -9.72 11.51
N ILE A 76 -5.17 -9.10 10.36
CA ILE A 76 -4.88 -9.82 9.11
C ILE A 76 -3.59 -10.65 9.26
N ILE A 77 -2.51 -10.05 9.76
CA ILE A 77 -1.24 -10.74 9.98
C ILE A 77 -1.41 -11.95 10.90
N GLU A 78 -2.16 -11.80 11.99
CA GLU A 78 -2.46 -12.88 12.92
C GLU A 78 -3.22 -14.02 12.23
N GLY A 79 -4.35 -13.75 11.57
CA GLY A 79 -5.16 -14.79 10.93
C GLY A 79 -4.42 -15.52 9.81
N LEU A 80 -3.58 -14.82 9.04
CA LEU A 80 -2.69 -15.45 8.06
C LEU A 80 -1.59 -16.27 8.74
N ALA A 81 -1.09 -15.83 9.90
CA ALA A 81 -0.06 -16.51 10.67
C ALA A 81 -0.55 -17.82 11.30
N ALA A 82 -1.72 -17.75 11.94
CA ALA A 82 -2.40 -18.79 12.68
C ALA A 82 -2.85 -19.95 11.78
N LYS A 83 -3.32 -21.05 12.37
CA LYS A 83 -4.09 -22.05 11.62
C LYS A 83 -5.57 -21.63 11.65
N PRO A 84 -6.36 -21.79 10.59
CA PRO A 84 -6.05 -22.52 9.35
C PRO A 84 -5.30 -21.68 8.30
N ARG A 85 -4.82 -20.47 8.65
CA ARG A 85 -4.09 -19.52 7.78
C ARG A 85 -5.01 -18.72 6.89
N GLN A 86 -6.07 -18.20 7.48
CA GLN A 86 -7.06 -17.40 6.79
C GLN A 86 -7.63 -16.35 7.74
N VAL A 87 -8.14 -15.26 7.18
CA VAL A 87 -8.80 -14.18 7.93
C VAL A 87 -9.98 -13.69 7.12
N LYS A 88 -11.08 -13.34 7.79
CA LYS A 88 -12.22 -12.69 7.14
C LYS A 88 -11.95 -11.19 7.03
N LEU A 89 -11.99 -10.62 5.84
CA LEU A 89 -11.74 -9.19 5.60
C LEU A 89 -12.96 -8.32 5.92
N SER A 90 -12.76 -7.00 5.89
CA SER A 90 -13.79 -5.98 6.18
C SER A 90 -15.04 -6.11 5.29
N ASN A 91 -14.88 -6.48 4.01
CA ASN A 91 -16.02 -6.75 3.12
C ASN A 91 -16.70 -8.12 3.34
N GLY A 92 -16.16 -8.94 4.24
CA GLY A 92 -16.65 -10.25 4.62
C GLY A 92 -16.13 -11.43 3.79
N GLU A 93 -15.32 -11.20 2.76
CA GLU A 93 -14.61 -12.25 2.03
C GLU A 93 -13.49 -12.86 2.88
N VAL A 94 -13.00 -14.04 2.47
CA VAL A 94 -11.90 -14.72 3.15
C VAL A 94 -10.61 -14.48 2.39
N LEU A 95 -9.60 -13.97 3.11
CA LEU A 95 -8.21 -13.92 2.66
C LEU A 95 -7.47 -15.14 3.19
N GLU A 96 -6.87 -15.92 2.30
CA GLU A 96 -6.04 -17.06 2.65
C GLU A 96 -4.55 -16.70 2.60
N ARG A 97 -3.73 -17.43 3.35
CA ARG A 97 -2.27 -17.31 3.27
C ARG A 97 -1.81 -17.81 1.91
N GLY A 98 -1.22 -16.92 1.11
CA GLY A 98 -0.72 -17.27 -0.20
C GLY A 98 0.36 -18.34 -0.13
N VAL A 99 0.37 -19.27 -1.09
CA VAL A 99 1.20 -20.49 -1.03
C VAL A 99 2.69 -20.14 -0.96
N GLY A 100 3.09 -19.09 -1.70
CA GLY A 100 4.45 -18.52 -1.70
C GLY A 100 4.89 -17.85 -0.40
N ALA A 101 3.99 -17.56 0.54
CA ALA A 101 4.29 -16.89 1.81
C ALA A 101 5.18 -17.73 2.76
N THR A 102 5.21 -19.05 2.55
CA THR A 102 5.87 -20.00 3.46
C THR A 102 7.33 -20.29 3.10
N ALA A 103 7.83 -19.71 2.00
CA ALA A 103 9.24 -19.80 1.62
C ALA A 103 10.11 -18.96 2.57
N TYR A 104 10.32 -19.51 3.76
CA TYR A 104 11.46 -19.25 4.65
C TYR A 104 12.82 -19.47 3.97
N ALA A 105 12.81 -19.99 2.74
CA ALA A 105 13.98 -20.17 1.90
C ALA A 105 14.61 -18.81 1.59
N SER A 106 15.72 -18.53 2.29
CA SER A 106 16.83 -17.66 1.89
C SER A 106 16.50 -16.66 0.79
N GLY A 107 16.10 -15.47 1.19
CA GLY A 107 15.80 -14.36 0.27
C GLY A 107 15.50 -13.09 1.04
N THR A 108 15.68 -11.95 0.40
CA THR A 108 15.39 -10.61 0.92
C THR A 108 13.89 -10.46 1.29
N GLY A 109 13.59 -9.60 2.28
CA GLY A 109 12.23 -9.34 2.79
C GLY A 109 11.86 -10.09 4.07
N SER A 110 11.03 -9.48 4.92
CA SER A 110 10.55 -10.03 6.19
C SER A 110 9.48 -11.12 5.97
N PRO A 111 9.26 -12.03 6.94
CA PRO A 111 8.16 -12.99 6.87
C PRO A 111 6.79 -12.32 6.75
N VAL A 112 6.60 -11.15 7.35
CA VAL A 112 5.34 -10.38 7.29
C VAL A 112 5.13 -9.81 5.88
N GLU A 113 6.15 -9.19 5.29
CA GLU A 113 6.11 -8.66 3.92
C GLU A 113 5.76 -9.75 2.92
N LYS A 114 6.47 -10.88 2.96
CA LYS A 114 6.26 -12.01 2.06
C LYS A 114 4.84 -12.58 2.18
N MET A 115 4.36 -12.69 3.42
CA MET A 115 3.03 -13.23 3.70
C MET A 115 1.93 -12.33 3.21
N ILE A 116 1.97 -11.04 3.56
CA ILE A 116 0.94 -10.08 3.16
C ILE A 116 0.95 -9.89 1.65
N GLN A 117 2.13 -9.69 1.04
CA GLN A 117 2.22 -9.47 -0.40
C GLN A 117 1.70 -10.67 -1.19
N ALA A 118 2.13 -11.90 -0.87
CA ALA A 118 1.63 -13.08 -1.59
C ALA A 118 0.11 -13.28 -1.40
N SER A 119 -0.39 -13.15 -0.17
CA SER A 119 -1.83 -13.25 0.12
C SER A 119 -2.67 -12.23 -0.64
N PHE A 120 -2.22 -10.97 -0.67
CA PHE A 120 -2.94 -9.91 -1.36
C PHE A 120 -2.95 -10.11 -2.88
N MET A 121 -1.84 -10.60 -3.44
CA MET A 121 -1.76 -10.95 -4.86
C MET A 121 -2.74 -12.08 -5.22
N ASP A 122 -2.77 -13.16 -4.43
CA ASP A 122 -3.69 -14.29 -4.63
C ASP A 122 -5.15 -13.86 -4.51
N PHE A 123 -5.48 -13.07 -3.49
CA PHE A 123 -6.85 -12.59 -3.27
C PHE A 123 -7.37 -11.71 -4.42
N ALA A 124 -6.51 -10.85 -4.94
CA ALA A 124 -6.82 -9.96 -6.04
C ALA A 124 -7.04 -10.72 -7.36
N ARG A 125 -6.52 -11.95 -7.48
CA ARG A 125 -6.63 -12.84 -8.65
C ARG A 125 -7.08 -14.25 -8.22
N PRO A 126 -8.34 -14.44 -7.80
CA PRO A 126 -8.79 -15.68 -7.15
C PRO A 126 -8.68 -16.96 -8.00
N GLU A 127 -8.54 -16.83 -9.32
CA GLU A 127 -8.37 -17.96 -10.24
C GLU A 127 -6.88 -18.34 -10.45
N GLN A 128 -5.95 -17.61 -9.85
CA GLN A 128 -4.52 -17.75 -10.12
C GLN A 128 -3.70 -17.66 -8.83
N GLU A 129 -2.69 -18.52 -8.74
CA GLU A 129 -1.79 -18.57 -7.58
C GLU A 129 -0.51 -17.80 -7.89
N TYR A 130 -0.18 -16.80 -7.07
CA TYR A 130 1.05 -16.04 -7.13
C TYR A 130 2.19 -16.75 -6.39
N THR A 131 3.22 -17.10 -7.14
CA THR A 131 4.42 -17.72 -6.58
C THR A 131 5.51 -16.69 -6.43
N LEU A 132 5.74 -16.24 -5.19
CA LEU A 132 6.73 -15.20 -4.88
C LEU A 132 8.15 -15.56 -5.36
N SER A 133 8.56 -16.83 -5.33
CA SER A 133 9.89 -17.23 -5.82
C SER A 133 10.05 -17.06 -7.33
N GLU A 134 9.00 -17.33 -8.09
CA GLU A 134 8.97 -17.24 -9.55
C GLU A 134 8.63 -15.83 -10.04
N ASP A 135 8.07 -14.99 -9.15
CA ASP A 135 7.48 -13.70 -9.50
C ASP A 135 6.46 -13.83 -10.63
N SER A 136 5.52 -14.77 -10.51
CA SER A 136 4.53 -15.02 -11.56
C SER A 136 3.27 -15.64 -11.00
N PHE A 137 2.19 -15.52 -11.76
CA PHE A 137 0.94 -16.24 -11.52
C PHE A 137 0.97 -17.60 -12.25
N SER A 138 0.26 -18.60 -11.71
CA SER A 138 0.25 -19.99 -12.19
C SER A 138 0.01 -20.17 -13.70
N ASP A 139 -0.81 -19.29 -14.30
CA ASP A 139 -1.19 -19.35 -15.72
C ASP A 139 -0.68 -18.16 -16.55
N ASP A 140 0.09 -17.26 -15.94
CA ASP A 140 0.58 -16.04 -16.59
C ASP A 140 2.02 -15.73 -16.17
N LYS A 141 2.95 -16.03 -17.09
CA LYS A 141 4.38 -15.72 -16.92
C LYS A 141 4.78 -14.36 -17.47
N ALA A 142 3.88 -13.68 -18.18
CA ALA A 142 4.19 -12.40 -18.82
C ALA A 142 3.85 -11.21 -17.91
N ASP A 143 2.88 -11.39 -17.01
CA ASP A 143 2.44 -10.35 -16.10
C ASP A 143 2.53 -10.78 -14.63
N THR A 144 3.24 -9.97 -13.84
CA THR A 144 3.59 -10.27 -12.45
C THR A 144 2.87 -9.36 -11.46
N GLY A 145 2.11 -8.37 -11.96
CA GLY A 145 1.45 -7.33 -11.16
C GLY A 145 -0.06 -7.48 -11.04
N LEU A 146 -0.69 -6.44 -10.49
CA LEU A 146 -2.14 -6.29 -10.41
C LEU A 146 -2.65 -5.22 -11.37
N TRP A 147 -3.71 -5.56 -12.10
CA TRP A 147 -4.47 -4.65 -12.95
C TRP A 147 -5.43 -3.77 -12.14
N PRO A 148 -5.92 -2.65 -12.68
CA PRO A 148 -6.80 -1.73 -11.95
C PRO A 148 -7.99 -2.42 -11.24
N ALA A 149 -8.74 -3.28 -11.91
CA ALA A 149 -9.88 -3.98 -11.30
C ALA A 149 -9.47 -4.94 -10.15
N GLN A 150 -8.25 -5.46 -10.18
CA GLN A 150 -7.71 -6.35 -9.14
C GLN A 150 -7.23 -5.53 -7.93
N VAL A 151 -6.66 -4.35 -8.17
CA VAL A 151 -6.33 -3.38 -7.13
C VAL A 151 -7.60 -2.87 -6.44
N GLU A 152 -8.62 -2.48 -7.22
CA GLU A 152 -9.94 -2.07 -6.71
C GLU A 152 -10.51 -3.14 -5.77
N ARG A 153 -10.64 -4.38 -6.26
CA ARG A 153 -11.08 -5.53 -5.45
C ARG A 153 -10.30 -5.68 -4.14
N LEU A 154 -8.97 -5.57 -4.19
CA LEU A 154 -8.13 -5.71 -3.01
C LEU A 154 -8.37 -4.57 -2.00
N VAL A 155 -8.40 -3.33 -2.47
CA VAL A 155 -8.63 -2.16 -1.61
C VAL A 155 -10.01 -2.23 -0.96
N GLU A 156 -11.06 -2.50 -1.72
CA GLU A 156 -12.41 -2.61 -1.18
C GLU A 156 -12.52 -3.71 -0.13
N ALA A 157 -11.85 -4.85 -0.36
CA ALA A 157 -11.91 -5.96 0.56
C ALA A 157 -11.25 -5.62 1.91
N VAL A 158 -10.08 -5.01 1.86
CA VAL A 158 -9.30 -4.67 3.06
C VAL A 158 -9.91 -3.48 3.81
N THR A 159 -10.33 -2.44 3.09
CA THR A 159 -10.92 -1.22 3.70
C THR A 159 -12.38 -1.41 4.10
N GLY A 160 -13.12 -2.29 3.43
CA GLY A 160 -14.57 -2.43 3.58
C GLY A 160 -15.38 -1.33 2.91
N GLU A 161 -14.72 -0.41 2.19
CA GLU A 161 -15.33 0.75 1.55
C GLU A 161 -15.24 0.61 0.03
N PRO A 162 -16.29 0.99 -0.72
CA PRO A 162 -16.23 0.98 -2.17
C PRO A 162 -15.28 2.09 -2.66
N VAL A 163 -14.47 1.77 -3.67
CA VAL A 163 -13.51 2.72 -4.25
C VAL A 163 -13.67 2.81 -5.75
N GLU A 164 -13.12 3.86 -6.36
CA GLU A 164 -12.98 3.95 -7.81
C GLU A 164 -11.54 4.36 -8.15
N LEU A 165 -11.00 3.78 -9.22
CA LEU A 165 -9.68 4.11 -9.74
C LEU A 165 -9.83 5.03 -10.94
N ARG A 166 -9.32 6.27 -10.84
CA ARG A 166 -9.33 7.18 -11.97
C ARG A 166 -8.13 8.12 -12.01
N LYS A 167 -7.85 8.63 -13.20
CA LYS A 167 -6.96 9.78 -13.35
C LYS A 167 -7.62 11.03 -12.76
N LEU A 168 -6.89 11.73 -11.91
CA LEU A 168 -7.33 12.97 -11.26
C LEU A 168 -6.71 14.18 -11.95
N GLU A 169 -7.48 15.27 -12.04
CA GLU A 169 -6.93 16.58 -12.34
C GLU A 169 -6.10 17.10 -11.14
N ASP A 170 -5.22 18.06 -11.39
CA ASP A 170 -4.33 18.63 -10.37
C ASP A 170 -5.07 19.09 -9.09
N TRP A 171 -6.15 19.84 -9.28
CA TRP A 171 -6.94 20.37 -8.18
C TRP A 171 -7.74 19.28 -7.44
N GLU A 172 -8.11 18.20 -8.13
CA GLU A 172 -8.78 17.05 -7.51
C GLU A 172 -7.79 16.26 -6.67
N PHE A 173 -6.59 15.99 -7.21
CA PHE A 173 -5.55 15.26 -6.49
C PHE A 173 -5.14 15.99 -5.20
N GLN A 174 -5.01 17.32 -5.28
CA GLN A 174 -4.79 18.17 -4.10
C GLN A 174 -5.93 18.04 -3.09
N GLN A 175 -7.18 18.19 -3.52
CA GLN A 175 -8.33 18.08 -2.61
C GLN A 175 -8.48 16.70 -2.00
N LEU A 176 -8.11 15.64 -2.74
CA LEU A 176 -8.10 14.30 -2.20
C LEU A 176 -7.11 14.25 -1.04
N LEU A 177 -5.84 14.60 -1.28
CA LEU A 177 -4.79 14.61 -0.26
C LEU A 177 -5.00 15.62 0.89
N ASP A 178 -5.72 16.72 0.69
CA ASP A 178 -6.02 17.68 1.75
C ASP A 178 -7.21 17.26 2.62
N ARG A 179 -8.09 16.40 2.09
CA ARG A 179 -9.35 16.03 2.74
C ARG A 179 -9.26 14.70 3.47
N VAL A 180 -8.46 13.80 2.93
CA VAL A 180 -7.98 12.67 3.69
C VAL A 180 -6.68 13.13 4.34
N ASP A 181 -6.64 13.29 5.67
CA ASP A 181 -5.38 13.45 6.44
C ASP A 181 -4.51 12.17 6.33
N GLN A 182 -4.45 11.56 5.15
CA GLN A 182 -4.17 10.16 4.90
C GLN A 182 -3.34 10.00 3.64
N THR A 183 -2.91 8.76 3.45
CA THR A 183 -2.23 8.33 2.24
C THR A 183 -3.18 7.99 1.08
N VAL A 184 -2.68 8.09 -0.15
CA VAL A 184 -3.45 7.80 -1.38
C VAL A 184 -2.66 6.84 -2.28
N PRO A 185 -3.07 5.56 -2.38
CA PRO A 185 -2.51 4.63 -3.36
C PRO A 185 -2.66 5.18 -4.78
N THR A 186 -1.54 5.30 -5.49
CA THR A 186 -1.47 6.01 -6.77
C THR A 186 -0.58 5.26 -7.76
N THR A 187 -1.07 5.04 -8.97
CA THR A 187 -0.27 4.43 -10.04
C THR A 187 0.24 5.50 -11.01
N LEU A 188 1.53 5.40 -11.31
CA LEU A 188 2.25 6.27 -12.22
C LEU A 188 2.74 5.50 -13.43
N GLN A 189 2.82 6.19 -14.57
CA GLN A 189 3.71 5.79 -15.65
C GLN A 189 5.16 5.93 -15.17
N TRP A 190 5.86 4.81 -15.05
CA TRP A 190 7.20 4.73 -14.50
C TRP A 190 8.27 4.63 -15.59
N GLY A 191 9.42 5.28 -15.41
CA GLY A 191 10.47 5.33 -16.41
C GLY A 191 10.08 6.05 -17.72
N GLU A 192 10.83 5.75 -18.79
CA GLU A 192 10.62 6.32 -20.14
C GLU A 192 9.88 5.38 -21.09
N GLN A 193 9.89 4.07 -20.78
CA GLN A 193 9.18 3.10 -21.59
C GLN A 193 7.68 3.31 -21.44
N LYS A 194 6.97 3.29 -22.57
CA LYS A 194 5.51 3.28 -22.56
C LYS A 194 5.04 1.99 -21.88
N ASP A 195 3.96 2.09 -21.13
CA ASP A 195 3.26 0.99 -20.46
C ASP A 195 3.93 0.37 -19.22
N THR A 196 5.10 0.85 -18.78
CA THR A 196 5.60 0.53 -17.44
C THR A 196 4.79 1.28 -16.38
N LYS A 197 3.98 0.56 -15.59
CA LYS A 197 3.21 1.12 -14.48
C LYS A 197 3.86 0.78 -13.14
N HIS A 198 3.80 1.70 -12.20
CA HIS A 198 4.29 1.49 -10.84
C HIS A 198 3.37 2.16 -9.83
N MET A 199 2.96 1.42 -8.80
CA MET A 199 2.15 1.98 -7.73
C MET A 199 3.04 2.55 -6.63
N VAL A 200 2.71 3.75 -6.16
CA VAL A 200 3.32 4.44 -5.03
C VAL A 200 2.24 4.86 -4.04
N LEU A 201 2.63 5.14 -2.80
CA LEU A 201 1.72 5.69 -1.80
C LEU A 201 1.94 7.20 -1.71
N ALA A 202 1.05 8.01 -2.27
CA ALA A 202 1.15 9.47 -2.13
C ALA A 202 0.83 9.85 -0.68
N THR A 203 1.63 10.72 -0.08
CA THR A 203 1.56 11.06 1.35
C THR A 203 1.43 12.56 1.60
N GLY A 204 1.42 13.37 0.54
CA GLY A 204 1.21 14.80 0.65
C GLY A 204 1.56 15.55 -0.63
N VAL A 205 1.16 16.81 -0.68
CA VAL A 205 1.40 17.69 -1.83
C VAL A 205 1.55 19.12 -1.35
N ASP A 206 2.51 19.84 -1.92
CA ASP A 206 2.65 21.27 -1.76
C ASP A 206 2.56 21.99 -3.11
N LYS A 207 2.94 23.28 -3.15
CA LYS A 207 2.90 24.07 -4.39
C LYS A 207 3.84 23.54 -5.48
N ASP A 208 4.94 22.89 -5.11
CA ASP A 208 6.03 22.52 -6.00
C ASP A 208 6.14 20.99 -6.17
N PHE A 209 5.79 20.20 -5.15
CA PHE A 209 6.06 18.76 -5.08
C PHE A 209 4.86 17.93 -4.66
N VAL A 210 4.83 16.68 -5.14
CA VAL A 210 4.10 15.59 -4.52
C VAL A 210 5.09 14.72 -3.76
N TYR A 211 4.77 14.43 -2.50
CA TYR A 211 5.52 13.54 -1.62
C TYR A 211 4.87 12.16 -1.64
N TYR A 212 5.68 11.13 -1.70
CA TYR A 212 5.19 9.75 -1.76
C TYR A 212 6.20 8.77 -1.18
N ARG A 213 5.73 7.56 -0.88
CA ARG A 213 6.55 6.40 -0.54
C ARG A 213 6.58 5.46 -1.73
N ASN A 214 7.80 5.07 -2.13
CA ASN A 214 7.99 4.07 -3.16
C ASN A 214 8.02 2.69 -2.50
N PRO A 215 7.20 1.71 -2.93
CA PRO A 215 7.15 0.40 -2.29
C PRO A 215 8.50 -0.32 -2.31
N TRP A 216 9.47 0.04 -3.16
CA TRP A 216 10.82 -0.55 -3.12
C TRP A 216 11.64 -0.20 -1.87
N GLY A 217 11.21 0.80 -1.09
CA GLY A 217 11.89 1.23 0.14
C GLY A 217 13.28 1.84 -0.10
N GLU A 218 14.03 2.03 0.99
CA GLU A 218 15.36 2.68 0.98
C GLU A 218 16.42 1.92 0.16
N ARG A 219 16.22 0.62 -0.04
CA ARG A 219 17.19 -0.29 -0.68
C ARG A 219 17.08 -0.32 -2.19
N SER A 220 16.20 0.48 -2.79
CA SER A 220 16.08 0.53 -4.23
C SER A 220 17.36 1.11 -4.85
N ASP A 221 17.98 0.43 -5.81
CA ASP A 221 19.05 1.01 -6.64
C ASP A 221 18.49 1.71 -7.90
N ASP A 222 17.16 1.84 -7.99
CA ASP A 222 16.51 2.42 -9.16
C ASP A 222 16.67 3.96 -9.20
N ASP A 223 17.58 4.41 -10.05
CA ASP A 223 17.78 5.82 -10.39
C ASP A 223 16.84 6.31 -11.50
N SER A 224 15.83 5.53 -11.91
CA SER A 224 14.88 5.99 -12.92
C SER A 224 14.18 7.28 -12.48
N LEU A 225 13.90 8.15 -13.45
CA LEU A 225 13.28 9.47 -13.27
C LEU A 225 14.09 10.49 -12.43
N LYS A 226 15.28 10.14 -11.94
CA LYS A 226 16.16 11.06 -11.20
C LYS A 226 16.52 12.30 -12.02
N ASP A 227 16.86 12.10 -13.29
CA ASP A 227 17.15 13.19 -14.23
C ASP A 227 15.91 14.04 -14.58
N GLN A 228 14.73 13.61 -14.16
CA GLN A 228 13.47 14.32 -14.32
C GLN A 228 13.03 15.03 -13.03
N GLY A 229 13.88 15.05 -12.00
CA GLY A 229 13.63 15.77 -10.75
C GLY A 229 13.00 14.93 -9.65
N ARG A 230 12.88 13.61 -9.80
CA ARG A 230 12.60 12.72 -8.66
C ARG A 230 13.73 12.83 -7.65
N GLU A 231 13.39 13.06 -6.39
CA GLU A 231 14.33 13.16 -5.30
C GLU A 231 14.00 12.16 -4.20
N ARG A 232 15.02 11.44 -3.72
CA ARG A 232 14.92 10.62 -2.52
C ARG A 232 15.21 11.46 -1.30
N LEU A 233 14.33 11.38 -0.32
CA LEU A 233 14.44 12.04 0.97
C LEU A 233 14.93 11.02 2.01
N GLN A 234 14.99 11.44 3.27
CA GLN A 234 15.29 10.53 4.37
C GLN A 234 14.11 9.58 4.64
N GLU A 235 14.40 8.46 5.29
CA GLU A 235 13.38 7.54 5.84
C GLU A 235 12.45 6.93 4.77
N GLY A 236 13.00 6.55 3.61
CA GLY A 236 12.23 5.92 2.54
C GLY A 236 11.22 6.81 1.82
N ARG A 237 11.18 8.11 2.14
CA ARG A 237 10.30 9.08 1.48
C ARG A 237 10.93 9.58 0.18
N GLU A 238 10.09 9.92 -0.77
CA GLU A 238 10.48 10.53 -2.03
C GLU A 238 9.59 11.72 -2.36
N ARG A 239 10.06 12.55 -3.30
CA ARG A 239 9.25 13.60 -3.90
C ARG A 239 9.50 13.72 -5.38
N MET A 240 8.51 14.23 -6.11
CA MET A 240 8.59 14.53 -7.53
C MET A 240 7.94 15.89 -7.80
N PRO A 241 8.44 16.69 -8.76
CA PRO A 241 7.79 17.92 -9.16
C PRO A 241 6.32 17.66 -9.48
N ARG A 242 5.42 18.44 -8.86
CA ARG A 242 3.97 18.21 -8.92
C ARG A 242 3.45 18.07 -10.34
N ARG A 243 3.88 18.98 -11.24
CA ARG A 243 3.55 18.94 -12.66
C ARG A 243 3.90 17.59 -13.29
N LEU A 244 5.08 17.07 -12.97
CA LEU A 244 5.58 15.81 -13.53
C LEU A 244 4.82 14.60 -12.98
N PHE A 245 4.56 14.60 -11.67
CA PHE A 245 3.78 13.55 -11.02
C PHE A 245 2.40 13.41 -11.66
N LEU A 246 1.71 14.53 -11.88
CA LEU A 246 0.37 14.55 -12.48
C LEU A 246 0.36 14.23 -13.97
N GLU A 247 1.40 14.64 -14.71
CA GLU A 247 1.60 14.24 -16.10
C GLU A 247 1.70 12.71 -16.21
N ARG A 248 2.39 12.08 -15.25
CA ARG A 248 2.58 10.63 -15.15
C ARG A 248 1.46 9.88 -14.46
N LEU A 249 0.54 10.58 -13.79
CA LEU A 249 -0.57 9.95 -13.07
C LEU A 249 -1.40 9.11 -14.05
N ASP A 250 -1.47 7.81 -13.76
CA ASP A 250 -2.34 6.89 -14.48
C ASP A 250 -3.70 6.87 -13.79
N TYR A 251 -3.70 6.54 -12.50
CA TYR A 251 -4.88 6.61 -11.64
C TYR A 251 -4.50 6.78 -10.18
N ALA A 252 -5.43 7.32 -9.39
CA ALA A 252 -5.41 7.31 -7.93
C ALA A 252 -6.63 6.52 -7.43
N VAL A 253 -6.46 5.86 -6.29
CA VAL A 253 -7.55 5.22 -5.55
C VAL A 253 -8.27 6.27 -4.72
N GLN A 254 -9.60 6.31 -4.80
CA GLN A 254 -10.43 7.26 -4.06
C GLN A 254 -11.79 6.63 -3.72
N PRO A 255 -12.53 7.15 -2.72
CA PRO A 255 -13.86 6.64 -2.39
C PRO A 255 -14.80 6.69 -3.59
N GLU A 256 -15.65 5.68 -3.76
CA GLU A 256 -16.60 5.62 -4.86
C GLU A 256 -17.53 6.85 -4.87
N GLY A 257 -17.71 7.44 -6.05
CA GLY A 257 -18.57 8.62 -6.23
C GLY A 257 -18.00 9.90 -5.64
N TRP A 258 -16.78 9.89 -5.08
CA TRP A 258 -16.11 11.10 -4.66
C TRP A 258 -15.90 12.01 -5.87
N ARG A 259 -16.35 13.26 -5.72
CA ARG A 259 -16.08 14.33 -6.67
C ARG A 259 -15.51 15.47 -5.87
N GLY A 260 -14.30 15.89 -6.22
CA GLY A 260 -13.77 17.15 -5.73
C GLY A 260 -14.79 18.25 -6.05
N THR A 261 -15.09 19.11 -5.09
CA THR A 261 -15.82 20.33 -5.41
C THR A 261 -14.80 21.32 -5.92
N PRO A 262 -14.97 21.96 -7.08
CA PRO A 262 -14.15 23.12 -7.43
C PRO A 262 -14.51 24.24 -6.44
N GLU A 263 -14.01 24.15 -5.19
CA GLU A 263 -13.92 25.31 -4.35
C GLU A 263 -13.16 26.31 -5.19
N LYS A 264 -13.75 27.51 -5.34
CA LYS A 264 -13.05 28.64 -5.94
C LYS A 264 -11.74 28.72 -5.17
N GLN A 265 -10.64 28.25 -5.76
CA GLN A 265 -9.31 28.51 -5.20
C GLN A 265 -9.35 29.98 -4.82
N PRO A 266 -9.12 30.33 -3.53
CA PRO A 266 -9.27 31.69 -3.08
C PRO A 266 -8.57 32.56 -4.12
N GLY A 267 -9.37 33.31 -4.88
CA GLY A 267 -8.85 34.03 -6.04
C GLY A 267 -7.68 34.88 -5.54
N LEU A 268 -6.72 35.23 -6.40
CA LEU A 268 -5.55 36.05 -6.03
C LEU A 268 -5.88 37.18 -5.02
N TRP A 269 -7.09 37.74 -5.08
CA TRP A 269 -7.68 38.67 -4.12
C TRP A 269 -7.89 38.18 -2.67
N GLN A 270 -8.38 36.96 -2.43
CA GLN A 270 -8.62 36.43 -1.09
C GLN A 270 -7.29 36.11 -0.39
N ARG A 271 -6.30 35.57 -1.12
CA ARG A 271 -4.92 35.41 -0.63
C ARG A 271 -4.23 36.74 -0.33
N PHE A 272 -4.66 37.83 -0.97
CA PHE A 272 -4.16 39.19 -0.70
C PHE A 272 -4.74 39.78 0.60
N LEU A 273 -5.95 39.35 0.98
CA LEU A 273 -6.62 39.79 2.21
C LEU A 273 -6.14 39.03 3.44
N ASP A 274 -5.77 37.76 3.32
CA ASP A 274 -5.23 36.96 4.44
C ASP A 274 -3.76 37.31 4.79
N TRP A 275 -3.12 38.19 4.01
CA TRP A 275 -1.75 38.69 4.23
C TRP A 275 -1.69 40.06 4.94
N TRP A 276 -2.85 40.64 5.27
CA TRP A 276 -3.01 41.92 5.98
C TRP A 276 -3.84 41.74 7.26
#